data_AF-A0A4W5JXL5-F1
#
_entry.id   AF-A0A4W5JXL5-F1
#
_cell.length_a   1.000
_cell.length_b   1.000
_cell.length_c   1.000
_cell.angle_alpha   90.00
_cell.angle_beta   90.00
_cell.angle_gamma   90.00
#
_symmetry.space_group_name_H-M   'P 1'
#
loop_
_entity.id
_entity.type
_entity.pdbx_description
1 polymer ?
#
loop_
_entity_poly.entity_id
_entity_poly.type
_entity_poly.pdbx_seq_one_letter_code
_entity_poly.pdbx_strand_id
1 'polypeptide(L)'
;MSYKGFMNCNSRVSKEEQEFYDLKIKAAEYYRANGVPQKMEGVLNDMFFDKPDDIYGYLANYFSKLSSPPVISRLLGKEIYDGKGHLSLQAQVRCIIKNEEKTTCSAVISSHSEVLDNSFQDPSGVTNINNDKRRDSVMAALHWIHESLNTILKGSDPCDQSGVDKILSDFFMARYLEDQDIRNREKENQPPSVPVPEPSPATAPPKDKKGGDKGKKGNSTEKPIPPPEPSELVLPGSMAIGSVSLAVAKTGALLQCIPLYKYIKALRNQQPCQKEMHIPVPLVTLLSCGKMSPGKLNLLEEVIVIPKAGQRLKQIITMVLELQKEMMKLMNAASKTGVRNIAADPFIVDLLYSIGLYLCLMTHS
;
A
#
# COMPACT_ATOMS: atom_id res chain seq x y z
N MET A 1 18.86 -16.69 -96.02
CA MET A 1 18.21 -17.50 -94.97
C MET A 1 18.55 -16.87 -93.63
N SER A 2 17.51 -16.57 -92.84
CA SER A 2 17.54 -15.66 -91.70
C SER A 2 18.12 -16.31 -90.44
N TYR A 3 19.17 -15.73 -89.88
CA TYR A 3 19.54 -15.90 -88.47
C TYR A 3 18.75 -14.87 -87.65
N LYS A 4 17.76 -15.32 -86.87
CA LYS A 4 17.13 -14.50 -85.84
C LYS A 4 16.49 -15.40 -84.80
N GLY A 5 16.86 -15.17 -83.55
CA GLY A 5 16.04 -15.58 -82.40
C GLY A 5 16.77 -16.23 -81.25
N PHE A 6 17.81 -15.59 -80.69
CA PHE A 6 18.06 -15.74 -79.25
C PHE A 6 16.90 -15.03 -78.53
N MET A 7 15.87 -15.79 -78.17
CA MET A 7 14.80 -15.31 -77.30
C MET A 7 15.26 -15.45 -75.86
N ASN A 8 15.31 -14.29 -75.23
CA ASN A 8 15.72 -14.00 -73.88
C ASN A 8 14.78 -14.68 -72.88
N CYS A 9 15.29 -15.63 -72.10
CA CYS A 9 14.56 -16.26 -71.00
C CYS A 9 14.51 -15.31 -69.79
N ASN A 10 13.66 -14.29 -69.83
CA ASN A 10 13.31 -13.52 -68.63
C ASN A 10 12.29 -14.33 -67.82
N SER A 11 12.77 -15.17 -66.91
CA SER A 11 11.95 -15.73 -65.84
C SER A 11 11.46 -14.57 -64.97
N ARG A 12 10.21 -14.15 -65.18
CA ARG A 12 9.49 -13.27 -64.26
C ARG A 12 9.31 -14.04 -62.95
N VAL A 13 10.25 -13.84 -62.02
CA VAL A 13 10.08 -14.20 -60.62
C VAL A 13 8.74 -13.59 -60.18
N SER A 14 7.86 -14.44 -59.66
CA SER A 14 6.54 -14.03 -59.20
C SER A 14 6.70 -13.00 -58.08
N LYS A 15 5.74 -12.08 -57.95
CA LYS A 15 5.82 -10.99 -56.96
C LYS A 15 5.94 -11.55 -55.54
N GLU A 16 5.30 -12.70 -55.31
CA GLU A 16 5.33 -13.47 -54.07
C GLU A 16 6.73 -14.03 -53.76
N GLU A 17 7.47 -14.51 -54.77
CA GLU A 17 8.85 -14.98 -54.60
C GLU A 17 9.82 -13.84 -54.28
N GLN A 18 9.59 -12.67 -54.87
CA GLN A 18 10.36 -11.46 -54.57
C GLN A 18 10.15 -11.02 -53.11
N GLU A 19 8.88 -10.96 -52.66
CA GLU A 19 8.52 -10.60 -51.29
C GLU A 19 9.07 -11.60 -50.26
N PHE A 20 9.05 -12.90 -50.58
CA PHE A 20 9.65 -13.94 -49.73
C PHE A 20 11.17 -13.80 -49.62
N TYR A 21 11.85 -13.50 -50.73
CA TYR A 21 13.29 -13.27 -50.74
C TYR A 21 13.67 -12.04 -49.91
N ASP A 22 12.94 -10.95 -50.06
CA ASP A 22 13.12 -9.73 -49.27
C ASP A 22 12.90 -9.99 -47.77
N LEU A 23 11.89 -10.80 -47.42
CA LEU A 23 11.63 -11.19 -46.03
C LEU A 23 12.79 -12.00 -45.45
N LYS A 24 13.39 -12.91 -46.23
CA LYS A 24 14.55 -13.70 -45.82
C LYS A 24 15.76 -12.83 -45.55
N ILE A 25 16.02 -11.82 -46.39
CA ILE A 25 17.09 -10.85 -46.17
C ILE A 25 16.84 -10.07 -44.89
N LYS A 26 15.64 -9.52 -44.71
CA LYS A 26 15.25 -8.77 -43.49
C LYS A 26 15.41 -9.60 -42.22
N ALA A 27 15.01 -10.88 -42.24
CA ALA A 27 15.17 -11.78 -41.11
C ALA A 27 16.66 -12.05 -40.80
N ALA A 28 17.48 -12.31 -41.82
CA ALA A 28 18.91 -12.53 -41.65
C ALA A 28 19.63 -11.29 -41.10
N GLU A 29 19.26 -10.09 -41.58
CA GLU A 29 19.76 -8.81 -41.06
C GLU A 29 19.34 -8.61 -39.61
N TYR A 30 18.08 -8.87 -39.26
CA TYR A 30 17.58 -8.77 -37.89
C TYR A 30 18.36 -9.65 -36.92
N TYR A 31 18.57 -10.93 -37.24
CA TYR A 31 19.32 -11.83 -36.37
C TYR A 31 20.80 -11.44 -36.23
N ARG A 32 21.41 -10.99 -37.33
CA ARG A 32 22.80 -10.53 -37.33
C ARG A 32 22.98 -9.25 -36.50
N ALA A 33 22.07 -8.29 -36.65
CA ALA A 33 22.08 -7.04 -35.90
C ALA A 33 21.94 -7.27 -34.38
N ASN A 34 21.19 -8.29 -33.98
CA ASN A 34 21.01 -8.68 -32.57
C ASN A 34 22.06 -9.69 -32.06
N GLY A 35 23.06 -10.06 -32.88
CA GLY A 35 24.12 -10.98 -32.48
C GLY A 35 23.67 -12.41 -32.16
N VAL A 36 22.49 -12.81 -32.63
CA VAL A 36 21.89 -14.13 -32.31
C VAL A 36 22.79 -15.30 -32.75
N PRO A 37 23.36 -15.31 -33.98
CA PRO A 37 24.22 -16.41 -34.42
C PRO A 37 25.44 -16.62 -33.52
N GLN A 38 26.13 -15.53 -33.14
CA GLN A 38 27.34 -15.60 -32.32
C GLN A 38 27.04 -16.12 -30.91
N LYS A 39 25.91 -15.71 -30.31
CA LYS A 39 25.48 -16.21 -29.00
C LYS A 39 25.08 -17.68 -29.07
N MET A 40 24.42 -18.09 -30.16
CA MET A 40 24.03 -19.49 -30.38
C MET A 40 25.26 -20.39 -30.56
N GLU A 41 26.22 -19.98 -31.37
CA GLU A 41 27.47 -20.71 -31.56
C GLU A 41 28.26 -20.83 -30.24
N GLY A 42 28.37 -19.74 -29.49
CA GLY A 42 29.05 -19.74 -28.19
C GLY A 42 28.44 -20.73 -27.21
N VAL A 43 27.11 -20.69 -27.00
CA VAL A 43 26.46 -21.59 -26.05
C VAL A 43 26.51 -23.05 -26.48
N LEU A 44 26.43 -23.33 -27.79
CA LEU A 44 26.53 -24.70 -28.31
C LEU A 44 27.94 -25.27 -28.12
N ASN A 45 28.97 -24.45 -28.31
CA ASN A 45 30.35 -24.84 -28.05
C ASN A 45 30.57 -25.14 -26.57
N ASP A 46 30.18 -24.23 -25.67
CA ASP A 46 30.33 -24.41 -24.22
C ASP A 46 29.59 -25.67 -23.74
N MET A 47 28.34 -25.84 -24.18
CA MET A 47 27.49 -26.98 -23.81
C MET A 47 28.02 -28.33 -24.28
N PHE A 48 28.71 -28.38 -25.44
CA PHE A 48 29.32 -29.61 -25.95
C PHE A 48 30.44 -30.11 -25.02
N PHE A 49 31.22 -29.20 -24.42
CA PHE A 49 32.26 -29.55 -23.47
C PHE A 49 31.69 -29.85 -22.08
N ASP A 50 30.74 -29.05 -21.61
CA ASP A 50 30.13 -29.19 -20.28
C ASP A 50 29.28 -30.45 -20.14
N LYS A 51 28.66 -30.93 -21.24
CA LYS A 51 27.79 -32.12 -21.30
C LYS A 51 26.77 -32.18 -20.14
N PRO A 52 25.92 -31.15 -19.98
CA PRO A 52 24.93 -31.14 -18.90
C PRO A 52 23.88 -32.23 -19.10
N ASP A 53 23.35 -32.77 -17.99
CA ASP A 53 22.24 -33.73 -18.00
C ASP A 53 20.96 -33.11 -18.58
N ASP A 54 20.71 -31.83 -18.30
CA ASP A 54 19.59 -31.04 -18.82
C ASP A 54 20.08 -29.97 -19.81
N ILE A 55 20.12 -30.36 -21.09
CA ILE A 55 20.53 -29.51 -22.23
C ILE A 55 19.65 -28.25 -22.33
N TYR A 56 18.33 -28.40 -22.18
CA TYR A 56 17.41 -27.28 -22.37
C TYR A 56 17.43 -26.33 -21.16
N GLY A 57 17.58 -26.87 -19.94
CA GLY A 57 17.82 -26.07 -18.74
C GLY A 57 19.11 -25.25 -18.84
N TYR A 58 20.17 -25.83 -19.41
CA TYR A 58 21.42 -25.11 -19.66
C TYR A 58 21.22 -23.92 -20.61
N LEU A 59 20.57 -24.14 -21.76
CA LEU A 59 20.25 -23.08 -22.71
C LEU A 59 19.34 -22.01 -22.09
N ALA A 60 18.32 -22.42 -21.33
CA ALA A 60 17.41 -21.50 -20.65
C ALA A 60 18.15 -20.60 -19.66
N ASN A 61 19.10 -21.15 -18.88
CA ASN A 61 19.92 -20.39 -17.95
C ASN A 61 20.87 -19.44 -18.67
N TYR A 62 21.46 -19.85 -19.79
CA TYR A 62 22.31 -19.00 -20.62
C TYR A 62 21.52 -17.80 -21.16
N PHE A 63 20.40 -18.03 -21.84
CA PHE A 63 19.58 -16.95 -22.40
C PHE A 63 18.90 -16.11 -21.32
N SER A 64 18.65 -16.67 -20.13
CA SER A 64 18.16 -15.90 -18.98
C SER A 64 19.13 -14.79 -18.57
N LYS A 65 20.45 -14.99 -18.72
CA LYS A 65 21.47 -13.97 -18.41
C LYS A 65 21.55 -12.88 -19.48
N LEU A 66 21.16 -13.20 -20.71
CA LEU A 66 21.16 -12.27 -21.84
C LEU A 66 19.83 -11.51 -21.99
N SER A 67 18.78 -11.97 -21.31
CA SER A 67 17.45 -11.37 -21.36
C SER A 67 17.47 -9.98 -20.73
N SER A 68 16.68 -9.06 -21.29
CA SER A 68 16.47 -7.74 -20.71
C SER A 68 15.96 -7.83 -19.26
N PRO A 69 16.35 -6.88 -18.39
CA PRO A 69 15.86 -6.84 -17.03
C PRO A 69 14.33 -6.71 -17.00
N PRO A 70 13.68 -7.21 -15.93
CA PRO A 70 12.26 -7.00 -15.74
C PRO A 70 11.88 -5.52 -15.72
N VAL A 71 10.75 -5.17 -16.32
CA VAL A 71 10.21 -3.80 -16.29
C VAL A 71 8.72 -3.81 -15.96
N ILE A 72 8.24 -2.79 -15.25
CA ILE A 72 6.81 -2.62 -14.97
C ILE A 72 6.08 -2.38 -16.30
N SER A 73 5.07 -3.20 -16.58
CA SER A 73 4.26 -3.10 -17.80
C SER A 73 2.92 -2.42 -17.55
N ARG A 74 2.31 -2.71 -16.40
CA ARG A 74 0.97 -2.22 -16.04
C ARG A 74 0.73 -2.28 -14.54
N LEU A 75 -0.09 -1.36 -14.05
CA LEU A 75 -0.67 -1.37 -12.71
C LEU A 75 -2.17 -1.65 -12.79
N LEU A 76 -2.70 -2.39 -11.82
CA LEU A 76 -4.12 -2.70 -11.70
C LEU A 76 -4.59 -2.40 -10.28
N GLY A 77 -5.72 -1.69 -10.17
CA GLY A 77 -6.39 -1.41 -8.92
C GLY A 77 -7.65 -2.26 -8.78
N LYS A 78 -7.92 -2.77 -7.58
CA LYS A 78 -9.15 -3.50 -7.26
C LYS A 78 -9.75 -3.00 -5.96
N GLU A 79 -11.05 -2.79 -5.97
CA GLU A 79 -11.86 -2.55 -4.78
C GLU A 79 -11.97 -3.84 -3.96
N ILE A 80 -11.69 -3.77 -2.67
CA ILE A 80 -11.78 -4.89 -1.72
C ILE A 80 -12.30 -4.39 -0.37
N TYR A 81 -12.62 -5.32 0.53
CA TYR A 81 -13.03 -5.02 1.90
C TYR A 81 -11.96 -5.48 2.88
N ASP A 82 -11.67 -4.66 3.90
CA ASP A 82 -10.71 -4.99 4.95
C ASP A 82 -11.31 -5.89 6.04
N GLY A 83 -10.50 -6.23 7.05
CA GLY A 83 -10.92 -7.11 8.16
C GLY A 83 -12.06 -6.55 9.02
N LYS A 84 -12.36 -5.25 8.91
CA LYS A 84 -13.47 -4.56 9.59
C LYS A 84 -14.70 -4.40 8.67
N GLY A 85 -14.62 -4.91 7.44
CA GLY A 85 -15.66 -4.76 6.43
C GLY A 85 -15.69 -3.36 5.79
N HIS A 86 -14.63 -2.58 5.93
CA HIS A 86 -14.52 -1.26 5.30
C HIS A 86 -13.94 -1.35 3.89
N LEU A 87 -14.39 -0.43 3.04
CA LEU A 87 -13.89 -0.33 1.68
C LEU A 87 -12.40 0.05 1.65
N SER A 88 -11.64 -0.69 0.84
CA SER A 88 -10.20 -0.61 0.73
C SER A 88 -9.74 -0.89 -0.71
N LEU A 89 -8.44 -0.72 -0.96
CA LEU A 89 -7.83 -0.83 -2.27
C LEU A 89 -6.73 -1.90 -2.28
N GLN A 90 -6.74 -2.73 -3.32
CA GLN A 90 -5.62 -3.58 -3.68
C GLN A 90 -4.95 -3.04 -4.95
N ALA A 91 -3.64 -2.78 -4.87
CA ALA A 91 -2.80 -2.52 -6.03
C ALA A 91 -2.09 -3.79 -6.47
N GLN A 92 -1.98 -4.01 -7.77
CA GLN A 92 -1.31 -5.15 -8.40
C GLN A 92 -0.34 -4.66 -9.49
N VAL A 93 0.86 -5.24 -9.50
CA VAL A 93 1.93 -4.91 -10.45
C VAL A 93 2.07 -6.04 -11.47
N ARG A 94 2.09 -5.69 -12.75
CA ARG A 94 2.50 -6.57 -13.84
C ARG A 94 3.84 -6.11 -14.39
N CYS A 95 4.68 -7.08 -14.73
CA CYS A 95 5.99 -6.83 -15.30
C CYS A 95 6.17 -7.64 -16.57
N ILE A 96 6.94 -7.10 -17.52
CA ILE A 96 7.50 -7.90 -18.61
C ILE A 96 8.76 -8.58 -18.08
N ILE A 97 8.75 -9.91 -18.02
CA ILE A 97 9.85 -10.75 -17.57
C ILE A 97 10.16 -11.75 -18.68
N LYS A 98 11.38 -11.73 -19.22
CA LYS A 98 11.79 -12.59 -20.36
C LYS A 98 10.81 -12.47 -21.54
N ASN A 99 10.48 -11.23 -21.91
CA ASN A 99 9.55 -10.89 -23.01
C ASN A 99 8.09 -11.36 -22.82
N GLU A 100 7.71 -11.77 -21.61
CA GLU A 100 6.32 -12.13 -21.29
C GLU A 100 5.76 -11.22 -20.20
N GLU A 101 4.55 -10.71 -20.38
CA GLU A 101 3.85 -10.02 -19.30
C GLU A 101 3.40 -11.02 -18.25
N LYS A 102 3.87 -10.85 -17.01
CA LYS A 102 3.52 -11.68 -15.86
C LYS A 102 2.93 -10.83 -14.75
N THR A 103 1.89 -11.36 -14.13
CA THR A 103 1.37 -10.80 -12.88
C THR A 103 2.32 -11.19 -11.76
N THR A 104 2.85 -10.20 -11.02
CA THR A 104 3.90 -10.44 -10.03
C THR A 104 3.34 -10.44 -8.61
N CYS A 105 3.10 -9.28 -8.03
CA CYS A 105 2.66 -9.12 -6.65
C CYS A 105 1.49 -8.15 -6.53
N SER A 106 0.81 -8.22 -5.38
CA SER A 106 -0.20 -7.26 -4.98
C SER A 106 -0.03 -6.83 -3.53
N ALA A 107 -0.54 -5.65 -3.21
CA ALA A 107 -0.56 -5.10 -1.87
C ALA A 107 -1.89 -4.41 -1.59
N VAL A 108 -2.24 -4.40 -0.32
CA VAL A 108 -3.46 -3.79 0.20
C VAL A 108 -3.03 -2.84 1.30
N ILE A 109 -3.53 -1.62 1.25
CA ILE A 109 -3.45 -0.68 2.36
C ILE A 109 -4.88 -0.35 2.75
N SER A 110 -5.21 -0.64 4.01
CA SER A 110 -6.50 -0.20 4.56
C SER A 110 -6.47 1.32 4.67
N SER A 111 -7.59 1.93 4.30
CA SER A 111 -7.77 3.37 4.38
C SER A 111 -7.72 3.79 5.85
N HIS A 112 -6.66 4.49 6.25
CA HIS A 112 -6.65 5.24 7.49
C HIS A 112 -7.53 6.48 7.29
N SER A 113 -8.84 6.27 7.26
CA SER A 113 -9.70 7.31 7.80
C SER A 113 -9.53 7.12 9.28
N GLU A 114 -8.81 8.04 9.94
CA GLU A 114 -9.05 8.27 11.36
C GLU A 114 -10.56 8.25 11.49
N VAL A 115 -11.07 7.18 12.10
CA VAL A 115 -12.44 7.20 12.56
C VAL A 115 -12.47 8.47 13.37
N LEU A 116 -13.23 9.46 12.90
CA LEU A 116 -13.66 10.57 13.74
C LEU A 116 -14.50 9.91 14.84
N ASP A 117 -13.75 9.39 15.80
CA ASP A 117 -14.05 8.90 17.12
C ASP A 117 -15.53 8.66 17.37
N ASN A 118 -16.14 7.70 16.64
CA ASN A 118 -17.55 7.30 16.68
C ASN A 118 -18.47 8.37 17.31
N SER A 119 -18.39 9.60 16.80
CA SER A 119 -19.09 10.70 17.42
C SER A 119 -20.53 10.61 16.94
N PHE A 120 -21.37 10.11 17.84
CA PHE A 120 -22.81 9.98 17.71
C PHE A 120 -23.23 8.91 16.70
N GLN A 121 -23.60 7.74 17.24
CA GLN A 121 -24.59 6.89 16.60
C GLN A 121 -25.95 7.60 16.71
N ASP A 122 -26.08 8.74 16.02
CA ASP A 122 -27.34 9.42 15.81
C ASP A 122 -27.97 8.84 14.53
N PRO A 123 -29.28 8.55 14.48
CA PRO A 123 -29.92 7.91 13.33
C PRO A 123 -29.98 8.78 12.05
N SER A 124 -29.31 9.93 12.00
CA SER A 124 -29.44 10.96 10.96
C SER A 124 -28.11 11.21 10.21
N GLY A 125 -27.92 10.52 9.08
CA GLY A 125 -27.10 10.99 7.94
C GLY A 125 -25.56 10.92 8.02
N VAL A 126 -24.93 10.97 9.19
CA VAL A 126 -23.45 11.09 9.31
C VAL A 126 -22.69 9.83 8.90
N THR A 127 -23.23 8.64 9.17
CA THR A 127 -22.62 7.35 8.78
C THR A 127 -22.53 7.19 7.25
N ASN A 128 -23.50 7.74 6.52
CA ASN A 128 -23.51 7.72 5.05
C ASN A 128 -22.41 8.63 4.50
N ILE A 129 -22.27 9.84 5.06
CA ILE A 129 -21.24 10.82 4.63
C ILE A 129 -19.82 10.25 4.75
N ASN A 130 -19.51 9.50 5.81
CA ASN A 130 -18.17 8.89 5.97
C ASN A 130 -17.93 7.75 4.98
N ASN A 131 -18.96 6.94 4.71
CA ASN A 131 -18.87 5.86 3.71
C ASN A 131 -18.76 6.42 2.28
N ASP A 132 -19.46 7.51 1.98
CA ASP A 132 -19.40 8.19 0.69
C ASP A 132 -18.01 8.79 0.48
N LYS A 133 -17.46 9.53 1.46
CA LYS A 133 -16.08 10.04 1.40
C LYS A 133 -15.04 8.93 1.23
N ARG A 134 -15.23 7.80 1.91
CA ARG A 134 -14.35 6.63 1.76
C ARG A 134 -14.44 6.06 0.34
N ARG A 135 -15.65 5.92 -0.19
CA ARG A 135 -15.88 5.49 -1.56
C ARG A 135 -15.19 6.42 -2.56
N ASP A 136 -15.37 7.72 -2.39
CA ASP A 136 -14.75 8.74 -3.23
C ASP A 136 -13.22 8.64 -3.19
N SER A 137 -12.63 8.43 -2.01
CA SER A 137 -11.19 8.23 -1.86
C SER A 137 -10.69 6.96 -2.57
N VAL A 138 -11.41 5.83 -2.43
CA VAL A 138 -11.06 4.58 -3.12
C VAL A 138 -11.22 4.72 -4.63
N MET A 139 -12.26 5.39 -5.10
CA MET A 139 -12.48 5.65 -6.53
C MET A 139 -11.41 6.56 -7.12
N ALA A 140 -11.02 7.63 -6.39
CA ALA A 140 -9.90 8.48 -6.78
C ALA A 140 -8.59 7.67 -6.84
N ALA A 141 -8.36 6.78 -5.88
CA ALA A 141 -7.19 5.91 -5.86
C ALA A 141 -7.15 4.95 -7.06
N LEU A 142 -8.30 4.32 -7.40
CA LEU A 142 -8.44 3.46 -8.58
C LEU A 142 -8.14 4.24 -9.87
N HIS A 143 -8.65 5.46 -9.98
CA HIS A 143 -8.38 6.33 -11.12
C HIS A 143 -6.89 6.67 -11.23
N TRP A 144 -6.23 7.01 -10.11
CA TRP A 144 -4.78 7.26 -10.11
C TRP A 144 -3.99 6.03 -10.56
N ILE A 145 -4.35 4.84 -10.07
CA ILE A 145 -3.68 3.59 -10.45
C ILE A 145 -3.86 3.30 -11.93
N HIS A 146 -5.08 3.34 -12.46
CA HIS A 146 -5.36 2.93 -13.85
C HIS A 146 -4.84 3.92 -14.90
N GLU A 147 -4.82 5.21 -14.57
CA GLU A 147 -4.47 6.27 -15.53
C GLU A 147 -3.05 6.80 -15.29
N SER A 148 -2.89 7.70 -14.31
CA SER A 148 -1.66 8.48 -14.14
C SER A 148 -0.48 7.61 -13.70
N LEU A 149 -0.64 6.83 -12.63
CA LEU A 149 0.43 6.00 -12.08
C LEU A 149 0.84 4.88 -13.05
N ASN A 150 -0.13 4.28 -13.74
CA ASN A 150 0.14 3.27 -14.76
C ASN A 150 0.99 3.82 -15.91
N THR A 151 0.77 5.07 -16.30
CA THR A 151 1.53 5.72 -17.37
C THR A 151 2.94 6.07 -16.92
N ILE A 152 3.09 6.74 -15.77
CA ILE A 152 4.40 7.24 -15.30
C ILE A 152 5.35 6.12 -14.84
N LEU A 153 4.83 4.99 -14.36
CA LEU A 153 5.65 3.87 -13.89
C LEU A 153 5.94 2.83 -14.97
N LYS A 154 5.31 2.93 -16.15
CA LYS A 154 5.55 1.99 -17.26
C LYS A 154 7.00 2.06 -17.73
N GLY A 155 7.65 0.90 -17.80
CA GLY A 155 9.06 0.77 -18.19
C GLY A 155 10.05 0.91 -17.02
N SER A 156 9.58 1.27 -15.82
CA SER A 156 10.45 1.38 -14.64
C SER A 156 10.96 0.02 -14.19
N ASP A 157 12.16 -0.01 -13.62
CA ASP A 157 12.72 -1.21 -12.99
C ASP A 157 12.01 -1.46 -11.64
N PRO A 158 11.30 -2.57 -11.45
CA PRO A 158 10.64 -2.89 -10.18
C PRO A 158 11.62 -3.19 -9.03
N CYS A 159 12.92 -3.36 -9.31
CA CYS A 159 13.96 -3.51 -8.29
C CYS A 159 14.56 -2.17 -7.83
N ASP A 160 14.33 -1.06 -8.55
CA ASP A 160 14.73 0.29 -8.14
C ASP A 160 13.62 0.95 -7.31
N GLN A 161 13.47 0.48 -6.06
CA GLN A 161 12.44 0.99 -5.16
C GLN A 161 12.56 2.50 -4.94
N SER A 162 13.79 3.02 -4.79
CA SER A 162 14.04 4.45 -4.57
C SER A 162 13.58 5.31 -5.75
N GLY A 163 13.86 4.89 -6.98
CA GLY A 163 13.43 5.60 -8.18
C GLY A 163 11.91 5.61 -8.30
N VAL A 164 11.27 4.46 -8.06
CA VAL A 164 9.80 4.35 -8.08
C VAL A 164 9.15 5.20 -7.00
N ASP A 165 9.63 5.13 -5.76
CA ASP A 165 9.06 5.90 -4.64
C ASP A 165 9.25 7.41 -4.83
N LYS A 166 10.33 7.83 -5.48
CA LYS A 166 10.51 9.23 -5.86
C LYS A 166 9.45 9.68 -6.87
N ILE A 167 9.21 8.90 -7.94
CA ILE A 167 8.16 9.21 -8.92
C ILE A 167 6.79 9.30 -8.25
N LEU A 168 6.50 8.36 -7.35
CA LEU A 168 5.26 8.32 -6.57
C LEU A 168 5.13 9.54 -5.64
N SER A 169 6.21 9.93 -4.97
CA SER A 169 6.25 11.08 -4.08
C SER A 169 6.07 12.40 -4.85
N ASP A 170 6.74 12.56 -5.99
CA ASP A 170 6.64 13.75 -6.82
C ASP A 170 5.20 13.91 -7.34
N PHE A 171 4.60 12.80 -7.78
CA PHE A 171 3.18 12.76 -8.18
C PHE A 171 2.25 13.14 -7.01
N PHE A 172 2.46 12.57 -5.82
CA PHE A 172 1.66 12.87 -4.65
C PHE A 172 1.76 14.34 -4.23
N MET A 173 2.98 14.88 -4.18
CA MET A 173 3.23 16.26 -3.78
C MET A 173 2.57 17.25 -4.75
N ALA A 174 2.60 16.98 -6.05
CA ALA A 174 1.90 17.80 -7.04
C ALA A 174 0.39 17.85 -6.77
N ARG A 175 -0.25 16.69 -6.52
CA ARG A 175 -1.69 16.62 -6.21
C ARG A 175 -2.04 17.24 -4.86
N TYR A 176 -1.16 17.11 -3.88
CA TYR A 176 -1.35 17.72 -2.57
C TYR A 176 -1.34 19.26 -2.66
N LEU A 177 -0.41 19.83 -3.42
CA LEU A 177 -0.35 21.28 -3.64
C LEU A 177 -1.56 21.80 -4.42
N GLU A 178 -2.00 21.08 -5.46
CA GLU A 178 -3.23 21.40 -6.20
C GLU A 178 -4.46 21.46 -5.28
N ASP A 179 -4.62 20.46 -4.41
CA ASP A 179 -5.73 20.38 -3.47
C ASP A 179 -5.67 21.47 -2.38
N GLN A 180 -4.46 21.80 -1.89
CA GLN A 180 -4.30 22.95 -1.00
C GLN A 180 -4.72 24.27 -1.66
N ASP A 181 -4.34 24.48 -2.93
CA ASP A 181 -4.65 25.71 -3.65
C ASP A 181 -6.17 25.84 -3.92
N ILE A 182 -6.83 24.73 -4.27
CA ILE A 182 -8.30 24.67 -4.40
C ILE A 182 -8.97 25.04 -3.08
N ARG A 183 -8.56 24.42 -1.96
CA ARG A 183 -9.14 24.71 -0.64
C ARG A 183 -8.90 26.15 -0.19
N ASN A 184 -7.76 26.73 -0.49
CA ASN A 184 -7.47 28.13 -0.18
C ASN A 184 -8.38 29.07 -0.96
N ARG A 185 -8.56 28.83 -2.26
CA ARG A 185 -9.51 29.59 -3.10
C ARG A 185 -10.95 29.44 -2.64
N GLU A 186 -11.35 28.25 -2.19
CA GLU A 186 -12.71 28.03 -1.64
C GLU A 186 -12.93 28.83 -0.35
N LYS A 187 -11.92 28.94 0.51
CA LYS A 187 -11.99 29.76 1.74
C LYS A 187 -12.05 31.25 1.44
N GLU A 188 -11.31 31.74 0.44
CA GLU A 188 -11.32 33.15 0.04
C GLU A 188 -12.65 33.56 -0.63
N ASN A 189 -13.34 32.63 -1.28
CA ASN A 189 -14.62 32.89 -1.94
C ASN A 189 -15.86 32.70 -1.03
N GLN A 190 -15.69 32.37 0.25
CA GLN A 190 -16.81 32.36 1.20
C GLN A 190 -17.14 33.79 1.68
N PRO A 191 -18.42 34.22 1.65
CA PRO A 191 -18.80 35.52 2.18
C PRO A 191 -18.49 35.62 3.68
N PRO A 192 -18.11 36.80 4.21
CA PRO A 192 -17.80 36.95 5.62
C PRO A 192 -18.99 36.50 6.47
N SER A 193 -18.75 35.54 7.37
CA SER A 193 -19.76 35.04 8.29
C SER A 193 -20.35 36.20 9.08
N VAL A 194 -21.67 36.34 9.05
CA VAL A 194 -22.44 37.27 9.89
C VAL A 194 -22.01 37.06 11.35
N PRO A 195 -21.74 38.12 12.14
CA PRO A 195 -21.37 37.96 13.54
C PRO A 195 -22.47 37.19 14.26
N VAL A 196 -22.08 36.12 14.95
CA VAL A 196 -22.95 35.37 15.87
C VAL A 196 -23.50 36.37 16.91
N PRO A 197 -24.81 36.42 17.18
CA PRO A 197 -25.34 37.27 18.24
C PRO A 197 -24.76 36.83 19.59
N GLU A 198 -24.22 37.77 20.35
CA GLU A 198 -23.81 37.56 21.74
C GLU A 198 -24.95 36.90 22.55
N PRO A 199 -24.66 35.94 23.43
CA PRO A 199 -25.69 35.34 24.28
C PRO A 199 -26.19 36.38 25.29
N SER A 200 -27.50 36.67 25.23
CA SER A 200 -28.22 37.52 26.17
C SER A 200 -27.99 37.09 27.63
N PRO A 201 -27.85 38.01 28.59
CA PRO A 201 -27.65 37.67 29.99
C PRO A 201 -28.90 37.02 30.59
N ALA A 202 -28.69 35.90 31.30
CA ALA A 202 -29.74 35.16 32.00
C ALA A 202 -30.34 35.96 33.16
N THR A 203 -31.66 35.89 33.27
CA THR A 203 -32.51 36.47 34.31
C THR A 203 -32.20 35.91 35.70
N ALA A 204 -32.11 36.79 36.71
CA ALA A 204 -31.85 36.42 38.10
C ALA A 204 -33.04 35.71 38.77
N PRO A 205 -32.83 34.67 39.61
CA PRO A 205 -33.84 34.19 40.56
C PRO A 205 -33.78 34.96 41.89
N PRO A 206 -34.89 35.02 42.65
CA PRO A 206 -35.01 35.86 43.83
C PRO A 206 -34.26 35.30 45.04
N LYS A 207 -33.78 36.22 45.87
CA LYS A 207 -33.13 35.97 47.16
C LYS A 207 -34.10 35.35 48.16
N ASP A 208 -33.64 34.32 48.85
CA ASP A 208 -33.97 34.14 50.28
C ASP A 208 -32.80 33.54 51.08
N LYS A 209 -32.87 33.82 52.37
CA LYS A 209 -31.77 34.02 53.33
C LYS A 209 -31.35 32.77 54.11
N LYS A 210 -30.03 32.69 54.39
CA LYS A 210 -29.35 32.44 55.70
C LYS A 210 -28.83 31.03 56.03
N GLY A 211 -27.52 31.01 56.36
CA GLY A 211 -26.76 29.98 57.08
C GLY A 211 -25.87 29.17 56.14
N GLY A 212 -24.54 29.20 56.12
CA GLY A 212 -23.55 29.62 57.10
C GLY A 212 -22.71 28.41 57.51
N ASP A 213 -21.68 28.02 56.73
CA ASP A 213 -20.40 27.57 57.28
C ASP A 213 -19.26 27.57 56.24
N LYS A 214 -18.04 27.79 56.74
CA LYS A 214 -16.79 28.03 56.02
C LYS A 214 -16.16 26.73 55.54
N GLY A 215 -15.91 26.61 54.22
CA GLY A 215 -15.05 25.58 53.62
C GLY A 215 -14.01 26.23 52.70
N LYS A 216 -12.72 26.03 53.02
CA LYS A 216 -11.54 26.65 52.38
C LYS A 216 -11.44 26.32 50.88
N LYS A 217 -11.23 27.38 50.10
CA LYS A 217 -11.00 27.44 48.66
C LYS A 217 -9.69 26.73 48.27
N GLY A 218 -9.78 25.67 47.48
CA GLY A 218 -8.66 25.11 46.70
C GLY A 218 -8.92 25.35 45.23
N ASN A 219 -8.41 26.45 44.69
CA ASN A 219 -8.42 26.73 43.24
C ASN A 219 -7.38 25.82 42.58
N SER A 220 -7.79 24.68 41.99
CA SER A 220 -7.01 24.08 40.90
C SER A 220 -7.47 24.75 39.61
N THR A 221 -6.70 25.73 39.15
CA THR A 221 -6.73 26.16 37.75
C THR A 221 -6.30 24.97 36.91
N GLU A 222 -7.27 24.17 36.46
CA GLU A 222 -7.06 23.19 35.42
C GLU A 222 -6.70 23.99 34.16
N LYS A 223 -5.46 23.81 33.69
CA LYS A 223 -5.02 24.37 32.42
C LYS A 223 -5.99 23.86 31.35
N PRO A 224 -6.55 24.73 30.48
CA PRO A 224 -7.31 24.26 29.34
C PRO A 224 -6.45 23.23 28.59
N ILE A 225 -7.01 22.03 28.42
CA ILE A 225 -6.44 21.02 27.54
C ILE A 225 -6.24 21.74 26.19
N PRO A 226 -5.02 21.74 25.62
CA PRO A 226 -4.80 22.34 24.32
C PRO A 226 -5.81 21.74 23.34
N PRO A 227 -6.43 22.56 22.46
CA PRO A 227 -7.35 22.05 21.47
C PRO A 227 -6.66 20.91 20.70
N PRO A 228 -7.37 19.78 20.44
CA PRO A 228 -6.80 18.67 19.72
C PRO A 228 -6.17 19.19 18.42
N GLU A 229 -4.93 18.77 18.15
CA GLU A 229 -4.23 19.11 16.90
C GLU A 229 -5.18 18.84 15.72
N PRO A 230 -5.35 19.79 14.79
CA PRO A 230 -6.24 19.60 13.66
C PRO A 230 -5.82 18.35 12.90
N SER A 231 -6.72 17.37 12.78
CA SER A 231 -6.48 16.14 12.05
C SER A 231 -6.08 16.46 10.61
N GLU A 232 -4.92 15.93 10.21
CA GLU A 232 -4.34 16.18 8.91
C GLU A 232 -5.27 15.57 7.85
N LEU A 233 -5.96 16.41 7.09
CA LEU A 233 -6.91 15.95 6.08
C LEU A 233 -6.16 15.17 5.00
N VAL A 234 -6.36 13.85 5.02
CA VAL A 234 -5.78 12.91 4.06
C VAL A 234 -6.33 13.19 2.66
N LEU A 235 -5.44 13.46 1.70
CA LEU A 235 -5.78 13.66 0.29
C LEU A 235 -6.52 12.43 -0.27
N PRO A 236 -7.72 12.58 -0.86
CA PRO A 236 -8.42 11.47 -1.53
C PRO A 236 -7.52 10.81 -2.58
N GLY A 237 -7.45 9.47 -2.57
CA GLY A 237 -6.58 8.73 -3.49
C GLY A 237 -5.17 8.43 -2.97
N SER A 238 -4.73 9.06 -1.88
CA SER A 238 -3.39 8.86 -1.26
C SER A 238 -3.03 7.39 -0.99
N MET A 239 -4.02 6.56 -0.67
CA MET A 239 -3.83 5.12 -0.45
C MET A 239 -3.26 4.36 -1.67
N ALA A 240 -3.43 4.91 -2.89
CA ALA A 240 -2.82 4.36 -4.10
C ALA A 240 -1.29 4.39 -4.01
N ILE A 241 -0.72 5.46 -3.45
CA ILE A 241 0.73 5.68 -3.37
C ILE A 241 1.40 4.58 -2.56
N GLY A 242 0.97 4.40 -1.32
CA GLY A 242 1.51 3.34 -0.48
C GLY A 242 1.20 1.94 -1.02
N SER A 243 0.00 1.73 -1.60
CA SER A 243 -0.37 0.41 -2.14
C SER A 243 0.51 0.02 -3.31
N VAL A 244 0.79 0.95 -4.23
CA VAL A 244 1.68 0.72 -5.37
C VAL A 244 3.12 0.56 -4.90
N SER A 245 3.63 1.44 -4.02
CA SER A 245 4.97 1.35 -3.45
C SER A 245 5.24 -0.02 -2.82
N LEU A 246 4.33 -0.50 -1.97
CA LEU A 246 4.44 -1.80 -1.32
C LEU A 246 4.29 -2.98 -2.32
N ALA A 247 3.44 -2.85 -3.33
CA ALA A 247 3.31 -3.88 -4.36
C ALA A 247 4.60 -4.00 -5.18
N VAL A 248 5.24 -2.87 -5.53
CA VAL A 248 6.54 -2.84 -6.21
C VAL A 248 7.64 -3.44 -5.33
N ALA A 249 7.68 -3.11 -4.04
CA ALA A 249 8.67 -3.68 -3.12
C ALA A 249 8.55 -5.21 -3.04
N LYS A 250 7.32 -5.74 -3.01
CA LYS A 250 7.07 -7.18 -3.09
C LYS A 250 7.54 -7.77 -4.42
N THR A 251 7.30 -7.07 -5.53
CA THR A 251 7.77 -7.49 -6.85
C THR A 251 9.30 -7.53 -6.93
N GLY A 252 10.01 -6.51 -6.43
CA GLY A 252 11.47 -6.50 -6.36
C GLY A 252 12.03 -7.65 -5.53
N ALA A 253 11.44 -7.91 -4.36
CA ALA A 253 11.81 -9.07 -3.53
C ALA A 253 11.60 -10.41 -4.24
N LEU A 254 10.46 -10.56 -4.95
CA LEU A 254 10.14 -11.75 -5.73
C LEU A 254 11.16 -11.98 -6.86
N LEU A 255 11.50 -10.92 -7.60
CA LEU A 255 12.43 -11.00 -8.73
C LEU A 255 13.88 -11.29 -8.31
N GLN A 256 14.28 -10.81 -7.13
CA GLN A 256 15.58 -11.10 -6.54
C GLN A 256 15.61 -12.45 -5.79
N CYS A 257 14.48 -13.17 -5.74
CA CYS A 257 14.34 -14.43 -5.00
C CYS A 257 14.73 -14.32 -3.52
N ILE A 258 14.42 -13.18 -2.87
CA ILE A 258 14.68 -12.98 -1.45
C ILE A 258 13.37 -12.70 -0.68
N PRO A 259 13.27 -13.12 0.60
CA PRO A 259 12.13 -12.76 1.42
C PRO A 259 11.98 -11.23 1.56
N LEU A 260 10.73 -10.74 1.52
CA LEU A 260 10.42 -9.30 1.59
C LEU A 260 11.11 -8.57 2.75
N TYR A 261 11.20 -9.18 3.93
CA TYR A 261 11.87 -8.56 5.08
C TYR A 261 13.37 -8.33 4.85
N LYS A 262 14.05 -9.22 4.10
CA LYS A 262 15.48 -9.05 3.74
C LYS A 262 15.63 -7.97 2.69
N TYR A 263 14.69 -7.92 1.74
CA TYR A 263 14.62 -6.88 0.73
C TYR A 263 14.46 -5.49 1.37
N ILE A 264 13.47 -5.32 2.26
CA ILE A 264 13.28 -4.06 2.99
C ILE A 264 14.52 -3.68 3.82
N LYS A 265 15.17 -4.66 4.47
CA LYS A 265 16.43 -4.42 5.18
C LYS A 265 17.54 -3.94 4.23
N ALA A 266 17.64 -4.53 3.04
CA ALA A 266 18.62 -4.12 2.04
C ALA A 266 18.36 -2.70 1.52
N LEU A 267 17.09 -2.32 1.31
CA LEU A 267 16.71 -0.96 0.92
C LEU A 267 17.14 0.10 1.95
N ARG A 268 17.09 -0.23 3.25
CA ARG A 268 17.49 0.68 4.33
C ARG A 268 19.00 0.81 4.50
N ASN A 269 19.77 -0.19 4.09
CA ASN A 269 21.20 -0.28 4.40
C ASN A 269 22.07 0.29 3.28
N GLN A 270 22.06 1.62 3.11
CA GLN A 270 23.24 2.34 2.61
C GLN A 270 24.32 2.50 3.70
N GLN A 271 24.08 2.00 4.92
CA GLN A 271 24.98 2.06 6.08
C GLN A 271 25.43 0.66 6.56
N PRO A 272 26.71 0.42 6.92
CA PRO A 272 27.30 -0.92 6.98
C PRO A 272 27.05 -1.73 8.28
N CYS A 273 26.09 -1.37 9.15
CA CYS A 273 26.27 -1.66 10.58
C CYS A 273 25.18 -2.43 11.35
N GLN A 274 24.25 -3.14 10.69
CA GLN A 274 23.36 -4.08 11.43
C GLN A 274 23.38 -5.49 10.84
N LYS A 275 24.27 -6.34 11.38
CA LYS A 275 24.43 -7.75 10.98
C LYS A 275 23.23 -8.63 11.37
N GLU A 276 22.55 -8.32 12.47
CA GLU A 276 21.49 -9.19 12.99
C GLU A 276 20.10 -8.65 12.67
N MET A 277 19.10 -9.53 12.58
CA MET A 277 17.71 -9.14 12.40
C MET A 277 16.92 -9.60 13.60
N HIS A 278 16.20 -8.67 14.24
CA HIS A 278 15.47 -8.94 15.47
C HIS A 278 13.96 -8.98 15.20
N ILE A 279 13.28 -9.93 15.83
CA ILE A 279 11.81 -10.01 15.80
C ILE A 279 11.28 -9.03 16.86
N PRO A 280 10.43 -8.05 16.52
CA PRO A 280 9.91 -7.10 17.49
C PRO A 280 9.05 -7.79 18.57
N VAL A 281 9.00 -7.22 19.77
CA VAL A 281 8.09 -7.67 20.82
C VAL A 281 6.66 -7.29 20.41
N PRO A 282 5.74 -8.25 20.24
CA PRO A 282 4.39 -7.93 19.81
C PRO A 282 3.61 -7.29 20.96
N LEU A 283 2.97 -6.17 20.68
CA LEU A 283 1.96 -5.56 21.54
C LEU A 283 0.62 -6.13 21.12
N VAL A 284 -0.11 -6.77 22.04
CA VAL A 284 -1.34 -7.48 21.68
C VAL A 284 -2.53 -6.94 22.46
N THR A 285 -3.51 -6.38 21.74
CA THR A 285 -4.77 -5.90 22.29
C THR A 285 -5.64 -7.08 22.73
N LEU A 286 -5.93 -7.17 24.02
CA LEU A 286 -6.85 -8.16 24.59
C LEU A 286 -8.29 -7.69 24.58
N LEU A 287 -8.50 -6.40 24.85
CA LEU A 287 -9.81 -5.76 24.90
C LEU A 287 -9.77 -4.44 24.14
N SER A 288 -10.56 -4.37 23.08
CA SER A 288 -10.91 -3.10 22.45
C SER A 288 -12.01 -2.45 23.29
N CYS A 289 -11.73 -1.26 23.79
CA CYS A 289 -12.62 -0.43 24.59
C CYS A 289 -13.05 0.80 23.77
N GLY A 290 -13.57 1.83 24.42
CA GLY A 290 -13.93 3.10 23.77
C GLY A 290 -15.33 3.55 24.15
N LYS A 291 -15.79 4.65 23.57
CA LYS A 291 -17.03 5.34 23.99
C LYS A 291 -18.28 4.46 24.07
N MET A 292 -18.33 3.41 23.25
CA MET A 292 -19.45 2.44 23.18
C MET A 292 -19.34 1.32 24.21
N SER A 293 -18.20 1.20 24.90
CA SER A 293 -17.98 0.20 25.94
C SER A 293 -18.69 0.58 27.24
N PRO A 294 -19.21 -0.40 27.99
CA PRO A 294 -20.01 -0.14 29.17
C PRO A 294 -19.18 0.39 30.35
N GLY A 295 -19.80 1.24 31.18
CA GLY A 295 -19.22 1.73 32.42
C GLY A 295 -17.97 2.59 32.19
N LYS A 296 -16.95 2.42 33.04
CA LYS A 296 -15.70 3.18 32.97
C LYS A 296 -14.76 2.73 31.84
N LEU A 297 -15.08 1.64 31.14
CA LEU A 297 -14.31 1.19 29.99
C LEU A 297 -14.41 2.17 28.82
N ASN A 298 -15.38 3.09 28.83
CA ASN A 298 -15.45 4.18 27.88
C ASN A 298 -14.32 5.22 27.98
N LEU A 299 -13.54 5.18 29.08
CA LEU A 299 -12.37 6.03 29.29
C LEU A 299 -11.06 5.38 28.81
N LEU A 300 -11.12 4.15 28.31
CA LEU A 300 -9.99 3.42 27.77
C LEU A 300 -10.24 3.12 26.29
N GLU A 301 -9.20 3.16 25.47
CA GLU A 301 -9.29 2.76 24.06
C GLU A 301 -8.99 1.27 23.90
N GLU A 302 -7.94 0.79 24.58
CA GLU A 302 -7.54 -0.61 24.51
C GLU A 302 -6.81 -1.07 25.77
N VAL A 303 -6.93 -2.37 26.07
CA VAL A 303 -6.12 -3.06 27.08
C VAL A 303 -5.14 -3.98 26.36
N ILE A 304 -3.85 -3.67 26.45
CA ILE A 304 -2.77 -4.34 25.74
C ILE A 304 -1.96 -5.23 26.68
N VAL A 305 -1.58 -6.42 26.21
CA VAL A 305 -0.56 -7.26 26.84
C VAL A 305 0.79 -7.03 26.18
N ILE A 306 1.79 -6.80 27.03
CA ILE A 306 3.18 -6.65 26.64
C ILE A 306 3.97 -7.88 27.13
N PRO A 307 4.36 -8.79 26.24
CA PRO A 307 5.17 -9.96 26.58
C PRO A 307 6.57 -9.57 27.05
N LYS A 308 7.18 -10.41 27.87
CA LYS A 308 8.56 -10.20 28.32
C LYS A 308 9.54 -10.34 27.15
N ALA A 309 10.49 -9.41 27.06
CA ALA A 309 11.57 -9.48 26.07
C ALA A 309 12.39 -10.79 26.19
N GLY A 310 12.84 -11.33 25.06
CA GLY A 310 13.66 -12.55 24.99
C GLY A 310 12.88 -13.86 24.89
N GLN A 311 11.54 -13.84 24.94
CA GLN A 311 10.72 -15.02 24.66
C GLN A 311 10.61 -15.30 23.16
N ARG A 312 10.46 -16.57 22.76
CA ARG A 312 10.22 -16.92 21.36
C ARG A 312 8.81 -16.50 20.94
N LEU A 313 8.66 -15.90 19.75
CA LEU A 313 7.35 -15.44 19.24
C LEU A 313 6.25 -16.51 19.31
N LYS A 314 6.58 -17.76 19.00
CA LYS A 314 5.62 -18.88 19.10
C LYS A 314 5.08 -19.07 20.52
N GLN A 315 5.94 -18.95 21.53
CA GLN A 315 5.53 -19.06 22.94
C GLN A 315 4.66 -17.88 23.34
N ILE A 316 5.04 -16.67 22.91
CA ILE A 316 4.26 -15.46 23.15
C ILE A 316 2.85 -15.62 22.61
N ILE A 317 2.69 -16.03 21.35
CA ILE A 317 1.38 -16.22 20.72
C ILE A 317 0.55 -17.25 21.49
N THR A 318 1.14 -18.39 21.89
CA THR A 318 0.44 -19.40 22.68
C THR A 318 -0.03 -18.86 24.03
N MET A 319 0.83 -18.16 24.75
CA MET A 319 0.49 -17.58 26.05
C MET A 319 -0.63 -16.54 25.95
N VAL A 320 -0.55 -15.64 24.96
CA VAL A 320 -1.57 -14.60 24.77
C VAL A 320 -2.91 -15.22 24.35
N LEU A 321 -2.90 -16.27 23.53
CA LEU A 321 -4.12 -17.00 23.15
C LEU A 321 -4.77 -17.71 24.36
N GLU A 322 -3.97 -18.30 25.24
CA GLU A 322 -4.47 -18.91 26.48
C GLU A 322 -5.08 -17.85 27.41
N LEU A 323 -4.39 -16.72 27.57
CA LEU A 323 -4.87 -15.58 28.35
C LEU A 323 -6.19 -15.03 27.79
N GLN A 324 -6.29 -14.87 26.47
CA GLN A 324 -7.53 -14.44 25.81
C GLN A 324 -8.69 -15.42 26.08
N LYS A 325 -8.43 -16.73 25.99
CA LYS A 325 -9.44 -17.77 26.27
C LYS A 325 -9.92 -17.72 27.72
N GLU A 326 -9.01 -17.60 28.68
CA GLU A 326 -9.38 -17.48 30.09
C GLU A 326 -10.15 -16.19 30.38
N MET A 327 -9.73 -15.07 29.80
CA MET A 327 -10.44 -13.80 29.95
C MET A 327 -11.86 -13.89 29.36
N MET A 328 -12.02 -14.51 28.19
CA MET A 328 -13.33 -14.75 27.58
C MET A 328 -14.22 -15.63 28.45
N LYS A 329 -13.68 -16.70 29.05
CA LYS A 329 -14.41 -17.55 30.00
C LYS A 329 -14.89 -16.75 31.22
N LEU A 330 -14.02 -15.94 31.81
CA LEU A 330 -14.35 -15.11 32.98
C LEU A 330 -15.41 -14.06 32.65
N MET A 331 -15.30 -13.40 31.49
CA MET A 331 -16.29 -12.43 31.02
C MET A 331 -17.66 -13.08 30.78
N ASN A 332 -17.68 -14.26 30.16
CA ASN A 332 -18.92 -15.00 29.92
C ASN A 332 -19.57 -15.47 31.23
N ALA A 333 -18.77 -15.90 32.22
CA ALA A 333 -19.28 -16.33 33.52
C ALA A 333 -19.79 -15.16 34.39
N ALA A 334 -19.15 -13.98 34.29
CA ALA A 334 -19.55 -12.78 35.02
C ALA A 334 -20.81 -12.11 34.42
N SER A 335 -21.09 -12.31 33.13
CA SER A 335 -22.19 -11.66 32.42
C SER A 335 -23.52 -12.42 32.56
N LYS A 336 -24.19 -12.30 33.71
CA LYS A 336 -25.62 -12.74 33.87
C LYS A 336 -26.63 -11.81 33.17
N THR A 337 -26.17 -10.72 32.57
CA THR A 337 -26.93 -9.84 31.67
C THR A 337 -26.12 -9.68 30.39
N GLY A 338 -26.73 -10.03 29.26
CA GLY A 338 -26.03 -10.25 27.99
C GLY A 338 -25.21 -9.03 27.54
N VAL A 339 -23.89 -9.21 27.50
CA VAL A 339 -23.00 -8.28 26.81
C VAL A 339 -23.08 -8.59 25.31
N ARG A 340 -23.65 -7.66 24.54
CA ARG A 340 -23.56 -7.70 23.07
C ARG A 340 -22.09 -7.51 22.69
N ASN A 341 -21.52 -8.56 22.11
CA ASN A 341 -20.33 -8.58 21.27
C ASN A 341 -19.30 -7.48 21.57
N ILE A 342 -18.48 -7.68 22.60
CA ILE A 342 -17.12 -7.13 22.58
C ILE A 342 -16.44 -7.86 21.44
N ALA A 343 -16.28 -7.18 20.30
CA ALA A 343 -15.55 -7.72 19.17
C ALA A 343 -14.13 -7.99 19.65
N ALA A 344 -13.83 -9.26 19.92
CA ALA A 344 -12.45 -9.71 20.01
C ALA A 344 -11.87 -9.47 18.60
N ASP A 345 -11.10 -8.40 18.44
CA ASP A 345 -10.42 -8.14 17.18
C ASP A 345 -9.58 -9.37 16.85
N PRO A 346 -9.77 -10.01 15.69
CA PRO A 346 -8.96 -11.15 15.31
C PRO A 346 -7.49 -10.70 15.19
N PHE A 347 -6.65 -11.38 15.98
CA PHE A 347 -5.22 -11.23 16.31
C PHE A 347 -4.19 -10.90 15.20
N ILE A 348 -4.58 -10.49 14.00
CA ILE A 348 -3.70 -10.50 12.82
C ILE A 348 -3.55 -9.16 12.10
N VAL A 349 -4.34 -8.13 12.42
CA VAL A 349 -4.45 -6.98 11.48
C VAL A 349 -3.37 -5.89 11.65
N ASP A 350 -2.81 -5.66 12.84
CA ASP A 350 -2.02 -4.43 13.07
C ASP A 350 -0.51 -4.52 12.86
N LEU A 351 0.08 -5.71 12.69
CA LEU A 351 1.53 -5.82 12.45
C LEU A 351 1.95 -5.34 11.05
N LEU A 352 1.02 -5.28 10.09
CA LEU A 352 1.30 -4.86 8.71
C LEU A 352 1.09 -3.34 8.48
N TYR A 353 0.31 -2.68 9.33
CA TYR A 353 -0.08 -1.28 9.16
C TYR A 353 1.09 -0.32 9.39
N SER A 354 1.89 -0.60 10.42
CA SER A 354 3.07 0.20 10.76
C SER A 354 4.18 0.12 9.70
N ILE A 355 4.28 -1.02 8.97
CA ILE A 355 5.30 -1.21 7.91
C ILE A 355 4.94 -0.43 6.64
N GLY A 356 3.65 -0.34 6.29
CA GLY A 356 3.18 0.35 5.08
C GLY A 356 3.37 1.87 5.12
N LEU A 357 3.08 2.52 6.25
CA LEU A 357 3.32 3.96 6.41
C LEU A 357 4.83 4.26 6.58
N TYR A 358 5.58 3.39 7.26
CA TYR A 358 7.03 3.56 7.40
C TYR A 358 7.76 3.49 6.05
N LEU A 359 7.33 2.63 5.11
CA LEU A 359 7.98 2.54 3.80
C LEU A 359 7.80 3.80 2.94
N CYS A 360 6.66 4.50 3.07
CA CYS A 360 6.39 5.70 2.30
C CYS A 360 7.03 6.97 2.90
N LEU A 361 7.20 7.04 4.22
CA LEU A 361 7.83 8.17 4.91
C LEU A 361 9.36 8.09 4.95
N MET A 362 9.94 6.89 4.85
CA MET A 362 11.39 6.68 5.01
C MET A 362 12.23 6.84 3.73
N THR A 363 11.62 7.20 2.61
CA THR A 363 12.33 7.57 1.37
C THR A 363 12.60 9.09 1.27
N HIS A 364 12.08 9.88 2.22
CA HIS A 364 12.46 11.27 2.46
C HIS A 364 13.11 11.42 3.83
N SER A 365 14.38 11.02 3.92
CA SER A 365 15.35 11.51 4.91
C SER A 365 16.76 11.31 4.41
#